data_AF-A0A7Y1XAB7-F1
#
_entry.id   AF-A0A7Y1XAB7-F1
#
_cell.length_a   1.000
_cell.length_b   1.000
_cell.length_c   1.000
_cell.angle_alpha   90.00
_cell.angle_beta   90.00
_cell.angle_gamma   90.00
#
_symmetry.space_group_name_H-M   'P 1'
#
loop_
_entity.id
_entity.type
_entity.pdbx_description
1 polymer ?
#
loop_
_entity_poly.entity_id
_entity_poly.type
_entity_poly.pdbx_seq_one_letter_code
_entity_poly.pdbx_strand_id
1 'polypeptide(L)' 'MGAMSWSQNSSDGVARSGVFTTPHGEVATPNFMPVGTRASVKALDSTDLAGVGASMIL' A
#
# COMPACT_ATOMS: atom_id res chain seq x y z
N MET A 1 -18.81 -7.41 -0.48
CA MET A 1 -17.40 -7.13 -0.81
C MET A 1 -17.39 -5.78 -1.51
N GLY A 2 -16.87 -4.72 -0.86
CA GLY A 2 -16.93 -3.36 -1.41
C GLY A 2 -16.00 -3.20 -2.60
N ALA A 3 -16.39 -2.34 -3.56
CA ALA A 3 -15.52 -2.00 -4.67
C ALA A 3 -14.27 -1.26 -4.16
N MET A 4 -13.12 -1.53 -4.77
CA MET A 4 -11.90 -0.76 -4.58
C MET A 4 -12.10 0.67 -5.11
N SER A 5 -11.69 1.68 -4.34
CA SER A 5 -11.83 3.09 -4.71
C SER A 5 -10.59 3.89 -4.35
N TRP A 6 -10.32 4.97 -5.07
CA TRP A 6 -9.25 5.91 -4.77
C TRP A 6 -9.80 7.31 -4.64
N SER A 7 -9.38 8.04 -3.61
CA SER A 7 -9.72 9.45 -3.38
C SER A 7 -8.48 10.30 -3.25
N GLN A 8 -8.47 11.46 -3.92
CA GLN A 8 -7.37 12.42 -3.83
C GLN A 8 -7.46 13.26 -2.55
N ASN A 9 -6.33 13.47 -1.88
CA ASN A 9 -6.21 14.35 -0.71
C ASN A 9 -5.59 15.71 -1.10
N SER A 10 -4.45 15.70 -1.79
CA SER A 10 -3.77 16.92 -2.24
C SER A 10 -2.97 16.68 -3.54
N SER A 11 -2.54 17.76 -4.19
CA SER A 11 -1.70 17.71 -5.39
C SER A 11 -0.73 18.88 -5.46
N ASP A 12 0.43 18.64 -6.06
CA ASP A 12 1.41 19.64 -6.44
C ASP A 12 1.89 19.35 -7.88
N GLY A 13 1.50 20.19 -8.83
CA GLY A 13 1.66 19.90 -10.26
C GLY A 13 1.01 18.57 -10.66
N VAL A 14 1.82 17.63 -11.16
CA VAL A 14 1.36 16.27 -11.53
C VAL A 14 1.41 15.27 -10.36
N ALA A 15 2.03 15.64 -9.24
CA ALA A 15 2.09 14.79 -8.05
C ALA A 15 0.74 14.77 -7.32
N ARG A 16 0.37 13.61 -6.77
CA ARG A 16 -0.91 13.41 -6.08
C ARG A 16 -0.68 12.62 -4.81
N SER A 17 -1.34 13.05 -3.74
CA SER A 17 -1.53 12.25 -2.54
C SER A 17 -2.99 11.84 -2.44
N GLY A 18 -3.27 10.70 -1.82
CA GLY A 18 -4.62 10.20 -1.70
C GLY A 18 -4.71 8.91 -0.91
N VAL A 19 -5.91 8.36 -0.81
CA VAL A 19 -6.19 7.10 -0.12
C VAL A 19 -6.77 6.11 -1.10
N PHE A 20 -6.19 4.91 -1.15
CA PHE A 20 -6.73 3.76 -1.85
C PHE A 20 -7.45 2.85 -0.86
N THR A 21 -8.77 2.76 -0.98
CA THR A 21 -9.62 1.93 -0.11
C THR A 21 -9.75 0.54 -0.71
N THR A 22 -9.39 -0.48 0.08
CA THR A 22 -9.53 -1.89 -0.28
C THR A 22 -10.38 -2.62 0.76
N PRO A 23 -10.88 -3.83 0.46
CA PRO A 23 -11.54 -4.66 1.47
C PRO A 23 -10.66 -4.99 2.70
N HIS A 24 -9.34 -4.87 2.56
CA HIS A 24 -8.36 -5.15 3.61
C HIS A 24 -7.89 -3.88 4.37
N GLY A 25 -8.48 -2.73 4.06
CA GLY A 25 -8.16 -1.45 4.69
C GLY A 25 -7.73 -0.38 3.70
N GLU A 26 -7.35 0.76 4.26
CA GLU A 26 -6.92 1.94 3.53
C GLU A 26 -5.40 1.96 3.32
N VAL A 27 -4.97 2.40 2.15
CA VAL A 27 -3.55 2.58 1.80
C VAL A 27 -3.31 4.01 1.35
N ALA A 28 -2.45 4.73 2.09
CA ALA A 28 -2.01 6.06 1.68
C ALA A 28 -1.14 5.98 0.42
N THR A 29 -1.40 6.85 -0.55
CA THR A 29 -0.65 6.99 -1.80
C THR A 29 0.03 8.37 -1.85
N PRO A 30 1.26 8.48 -2.39
CA PRO A 30 2.06 7.42 -3.02
C PRO A 30 2.56 6.39 -1.99
N ASN A 31 2.64 5.12 -2.40
CA ASN A 31 3.09 4.01 -1.57
C ASN A 31 4.15 3.19 -2.31
N PHE A 32 5.15 2.69 -1.59
CA PHE A 32 6.14 1.77 -2.13
C PHE A 32 5.89 0.37 -1.56
N MET A 33 5.47 -0.55 -2.43
CA MET A 33 5.01 -1.88 -2.04
C MET A 33 6.13 -2.92 -2.21
N PRO A 34 6.52 -3.65 -1.14
CA PRO A 34 7.42 -4.79 -1.26
C PRO A 34 6.86 -5.88 -2.17
N VAL A 35 7.73 -6.56 -2.92
CA VAL A 35 7.32 -7.62 -3.86
C VAL A 35 7.35 -8.98 -3.17
N GLY A 36 6.20 -9.60 -3.04
CA GLY A 36 5.97 -10.92 -2.47
C GLY A 36 6.06 -12.05 -3.50
N THR A 37 7.24 -12.31 -4.06
CA THR A 37 7.39 -13.42 -5.02
C THR A 37 7.25 -14.78 -4.35
N ARG A 38 6.43 -15.69 -4.93
CA ARG A 38 6.20 -17.04 -4.39
C ARG A 38 5.67 -17.03 -2.94
N ALA A 39 4.69 -16.16 -2.67
CA ALA A 39 4.04 -16.01 -1.38
C ALA A 39 4.96 -15.58 -0.22
N SER A 40 6.10 -14.96 -0.52
CA SER A 40 7.04 -14.45 0.49
C SER A 40 7.76 -13.20 0.00
N VAL A 41 8.07 -12.29 0.94
CA VAL A 41 9.09 -11.26 0.70
C VAL A 41 10.42 -11.84 1.16
N LYS A 42 11.43 -11.78 0.28
CA LYS A 42 12.70 -12.46 0.54
C LYS A 42 13.35 -11.94 1.82
N ALA A 43 13.67 -12.85 2.73
CA ALA A 43 14.36 -12.62 4.02
C ALA A 43 13.59 -11.80 5.07
N LEU A 44 12.31 -11.50 4.85
CA LEU A 44 11.50 -10.73 5.79
C LEU A 44 10.23 -11.52 6.15
N ASP A 45 9.86 -11.52 7.42
CA ASP A 45 8.56 -12.01 7.87
C ASP A 45 7.52 -10.87 7.95
N SER A 46 6.28 -11.20 8.32
CA SER A 46 5.19 -10.21 8.40
C SER A 46 5.41 -9.13 9.46
N THR A 47 6.13 -9.47 10.53
CA THR A 47 6.47 -8.52 11.61
C THR A 47 7.52 -7.54 11.12
N ASP A 48 8.54 -8.02 10.39
CA ASP A 48 9.54 -7.15 9.76
C ASP A 48 8.88 -6.16 8.78
N LEU A 49 7.96 -6.65 7.95
CA LEU A 49 7.22 -5.83 6.98
C LEU A 49 6.38 -4.75 7.67
N ALA A 50 5.68 -5.11 8.74
CA ALA A 50 4.93 -4.15 9.55
C ALA A 50 5.88 -3.12 10.22
N GLY A 51 7.04 -3.57 10.70
CA GLY A 51 8.05 -2.72 11.35
C GLY A 51 8.66 -1.66 10.43
N VAL A 52 8.77 -1.94 9.13
CA VAL A 52 9.24 -0.97 8.12
C VAL A 52 8.11 -0.09 7.55
N GLY A 53 6.88 -0.25 8.03
CA GLY A 53 5.73 0.55 7.61
C GLY A 53 5.10 0.11 6.27
N ALA A 54 5.31 -1.14 5.85
CA ALA A 54 4.64 -1.66 4.66
C ALA A 54 3.14 -1.85 4.93
N SER A 55 2.30 -1.06 4.25
CA SER A 55 0.83 -1.16 4.35
C SER A 55 0.21 -2.09 3.28
N MET A 56 0.98 -2.49 2.28
CA MET A 56 0.55 -3.37 1.17
C MET A 56 1.77 -4.05 0.52
N ILE A 57 1.57 -5.24 -0.04
CA ILE A 57 2.56 -6.01 -0.82
C ILE A 57 2.00 -6.38 -2.20
N LEU A 58 2.88 -6.62 -3.17
CA LEU A 58 2.55 -7.08 -4.54
C LEU A 58 2.75 -8.60 -4.71
#